data_AF-A0A4R2NCD1-F1
#
_entry.id   AF-A0A4R2NCD1-F1
#
_cell.length_a   1.000
_cell.length_b   1.000
_cell.length_c   1.000
_cell.angle_alpha   90.00
_cell.angle_beta   90.00
_cell.angle_gamma   90.00
#
_symmetry.space_group_name_H-M   'P 1'
#
loop_
_entity.id
_entity.type
_entity.pdbx_description
1 polymer ?
#
loop_
_entity_poly.entity_id
_entity_poly.type
_entity_poly.pdbx_seq_one_letter_code
_entity_poly.pdbx_strand_id
1 'polypeptide(L)'
;MSEQHIETQENVEKAPSTKEVITFLAEKFPNCFSLEGEAKPLKIGLFQELSEALASDGNISKTSLRQALRTYTMNWRYLHGCKEGAIRVGLQGEEAGVVDATQAAHAAQTLADAKAAYVEKRAQQRKEERKAFFKQQAKEQNMKKRLEAKQKKQDRSVQASLESLAELENKFGKGKDKRG
;
A
#
# COMPACT_ATOMS: atom_id res chain seq x y z
N MET A 1 -2.50 25.46 8.33
CA MET A 1 -1.03 25.54 8.44
C MET A 1 -0.53 24.17 8.86
N SER A 2 0.47 23.63 8.15
CA SER A 2 1.44 22.60 8.59
C SER A 2 0.89 21.22 9.03
N GLU A 3 1.32 20.07 8.51
CA GLU A 3 2.45 19.70 7.67
C GLU A 3 2.08 18.42 6.90
N GLN A 4 2.28 18.41 5.59
CA GLN A 4 2.31 17.20 4.81
C GLN A 4 3.69 16.56 5.00
N HIS A 5 3.71 15.35 5.56
CA HIS A 5 4.90 14.49 5.53
C HIS A 5 5.12 14.03 4.08
N ILE A 6 6.03 14.70 3.37
CA ILE A 6 6.67 14.17 2.16
C ILE A 6 7.98 13.57 2.65
N GLU A 7 7.97 12.26 2.85
CA GLU A 7 9.15 11.50 3.25
C GLU A 7 9.96 11.18 1.99
N THR A 8 10.84 12.12 1.62
CA THR A 8 11.92 11.90 0.66
C THR A 8 12.96 10.98 1.30
N GLN A 9 12.97 9.71 0.89
CA GLN A 9 14.09 8.81 1.16
C GLN A 9 15.07 8.86 0.00
N GLU A 10 16.19 9.55 0.23
CA GLU A 10 17.38 9.44 -0.58
C GLU A 10 18.24 8.24 -0.13
N ASN A 11 18.77 7.53 -1.13
CA ASN A 11 20.13 6.98 -1.21
C ASN A 11 20.39 5.45 -1.01
N VAL A 12 21.32 4.99 -1.88
CA VAL A 12 22.32 3.90 -1.77
C VAL A 12 22.11 2.62 -2.63
N GLU A 13 22.85 2.57 -3.75
CA GLU A 13 23.43 1.40 -4.45
C GLU A 13 22.53 0.26 -4.94
N LYS A 14 21.23 0.49 -5.14
CA LYS A 14 20.40 -0.41 -5.96
C LYS A 14 19.99 0.30 -7.22
N ALA A 15 20.02 -0.43 -8.34
CA ALA A 15 19.50 0.05 -9.61
C ALA A 15 18.14 0.75 -9.35
N PRO A 16 17.95 1.97 -9.87
CA PRO A 16 16.80 2.78 -9.51
C PRO A 16 15.50 1.98 -9.75
N SER A 17 14.58 2.07 -8.79
CA SER A 17 13.32 1.37 -8.90
C SER A 17 12.58 1.84 -10.15
N THR A 18 11.72 0.99 -10.72
CA THR A 18 10.96 1.34 -11.93
C THR A 18 10.17 2.66 -11.78
N LYS A 19 9.74 2.98 -10.55
CA LYS A 19 9.06 4.24 -10.24
C LYS A 19 10.02 5.42 -10.24
N GLU A 20 11.18 5.30 -9.60
CA GLU A 20 12.22 6.33 -9.61
C GLU A 20 12.69 6.66 -11.03
N VAL A 21 12.85 5.65 -11.88
CA VAL A 21 13.19 5.86 -13.29
C VAL A 21 12.10 6.67 -14.01
N ILE A 22 10.82 6.40 -13.75
CA ILE A 22 9.72 7.17 -14.34
C ILE A 22 9.72 8.62 -13.82
N THR A 23 9.94 8.82 -12.53
CA THR A 23 10.06 10.16 -11.93
C THR A 23 11.20 10.95 -12.55
N PHE A 24 12.38 10.36 -12.64
CA PHE A 24 13.54 10.97 -13.28
C PHE A 24 13.27 11.31 -14.75
N LEU A 25 12.60 10.41 -15.49
CA LEU A 25 12.22 10.67 -16.89
C LEU A 25 11.24 11.85 -17.00
N ALA A 26 10.30 12.00 -16.07
CA ALA A 26 9.36 13.11 -16.06
C ALA A 26 9.99 14.44 -15.65
N GLU A 27 10.98 14.43 -14.75
CA GLU A 27 11.77 15.61 -14.41
C GLU A 27 12.65 16.06 -15.58
N LYS A 28 13.32 15.11 -16.25
CA LYS A 28 14.20 15.41 -17.38
C LYS A 28 13.45 15.75 -18.66
N PHE A 29 12.31 15.11 -18.90
CA PHE A 29 11.51 15.26 -20.12
C PHE A 29 10.01 15.53 -19.80
N PRO A 30 9.69 16.71 -19.22
CA PRO A 30 8.34 17.04 -18.76
C PRO A 30 7.31 17.17 -19.89
N ASN A 31 7.78 17.42 -21.12
CA ASN A 31 6.89 17.50 -22.29
C ASN A 31 6.40 16.13 -22.78
N CYS A 32 7.17 15.07 -22.48
CA CYS A 32 6.92 13.72 -22.96
C CYS A 32 6.32 12.84 -21.86
N PHE A 33 6.84 12.96 -20.63
CA PHE A 33 6.40 12.20 -19.47
C PHE A 33 5.65 13.11 -18.50
N SER A 34 4.59 12.59 -17.91
CA SER A 34 3.78 13.32 -16.93
C SER A 34 3.59 12.46 -15.68
N LEU A 35 3.97 13.01 -14.53
CA LEU A 35 3.72 12.38 -13.22
C LEU A 35 2.28 12.59 -12.75
N GLU A 36 1.77 13.80 -13.00
CA GLU A 36 0.44 14.22 -12.62
C GLU A 36 -0.35 14.65 -13.87
N GLY A 37 -1.64 14.31 -13.91
CA GLY A 37 -2.51 14.57 -15.06
C GLY A 37 -2.64 13.42 -16.06
N GLU A 38 -3.08 13.78 -17.27
CA GLU A 38 -3.26 12.87 -18.40
C GLU A 38 -1.93 12.62 -19.11
N ALA A 39 -1.54 11.35 -19.21
CA ALA A 39 -0.31 10.98 -19.91
C ALA A 39 -0.57 10.98 -21.43
N LYS A 40 0.25 11.73 -22.17
CA LYS A 40 0.16 11.79 -23.63
C LYS A 40 0.75 10.53 -24.27
N PRO A 41 0.25 10.10 -25.45
CA PRO A 41 0.83 8.97 -26.18
C PRO A 41 2.28 9.23 -26.57
N LEU A 42 3.16 8.26 -26.33
CA LEU A 42 4.59 8.39 -26.63
C LEU A 42 4.89 8.11 -28.11
N LYS A 43 5.95 8.71 -28.63
CA LYS A 43 6.54 8.38 -29.95
C LYS A 43 6.89 6.88 -30.04
N ILE A 44 6.62 6.27 -31.20
CA ILE A 44 7.05 4.89 -31.47
C ILE A 44 8.58 4.89 -31.61
N GLY A 45 9.26 3.98 -30.89
CA GLY A 45 10.72 3.92 -30.91
C GLY A 45 11.42 4.93 -30.00
N LEU A 46 10.69 5.66 -29.14
CA LEU A 46 11.25 6.65 -28.20
C LEU A 46 12.36 6.08 -27.31
N PHE A 47 12.38 4.76 -27.08
CA PHE A 47 13.43 4.08 -26.33
C PHE A 47 14.84 4.38 -26.86
N GLN A 48 15.04 4.44 -28.18
CA GLN A 48 16.35 4.67 -28.77
C GLN A 48 16.86 6.07 -28.42
N GLU A 49 16.04 7.10 -28.66
CA GLU A 49 16.32 8.50 -28.33
C GLU A 49 16.59 8.68 -26.83
N LEU A 50 15.79 8.04 -25.97
CA LEU A 50 16.00 8.05 -24.52
C LEU A 50 17.33 7.40 -24.14
N SER A 51 17.66 6.28 -24.76
CA SER A 51 18.90 5.57 -24.44
C SER A 51 20.15 6.37 -24.82
N GLU A 52 20.07 7.18 -25.87
CA GLU A 52 21.14 8.08 -26.31
C GLU A 52 21.23 9.31 -25.40
N ALA A 53 20.09 9.94 -25.08
CA ALA A 53 20.04 11.12 -24.21
C ALA A 53 20.41 10.81 -22.74
N LEU A 54 20.24 9.56 -22.31
CA LEU A 54 20.59 9.07 -20.97
C LEU A 54 21.94 8.35 -20.91
N ALA A 55 22.59 8.10 -22.06
CA ALA A 55 23.91 7.48 -22.10
C ALA A 55 24.95 8.29 -21.30
N SER A 56 24.79 9.61 -21.26
CA SER A 56 25.66 10.53 -20.53
C SER A 56 25.45 10.53 -19.02
N ASP A 57 24.27 10.16 -18.53
CA ASP A 57 23.92 10.29 -17.11
C ASP A 57 24.33 9.07 -16.28
N GLY A 58 24.65 7.94 -16.91
CA GLY A 58 25.18 6.71 -16.27
C GLY A 58 24.27 6.02 -15.25
N ASN A 59 23.19 6.66 -14.80
CA ASN A 59 22.39 6.26 -13.66
C ASN A 59 21.26 5.26 -14.03
N ILE A 60 20.92 5.13 -15.32
CA ILE A 60 19.81 4.30 -15.80
C ILE A 60 20.32 3.26 -16.81
N SER A 61 20.15 1.99 -16.48
CA SER A 61 20.44 0.90 -17.41
C SER A 61 19.35 0.78 -18.50
N LYS A 62 19.72 0.31 -19.70
CA LYS A 62 18.78 0.02 -20.81
C LYS A 62 17.66 -0.93 -20.41
N THR A 63 17.95 -1.89 -19.52
CA THR A 63 16.96 -2.85 -19.02
C THR A 63 15.96 -2.19 -18.08
N SER A 64 16.44 -1.37 -17.13
CA SER A 64 15.57 -0.59 -16.23
C SER A 64 14.70 0.39 -17.03
N LEU A 65 15.26 1.03 -18.05
CA LEU A 65 14.52 1.94 -18.94
C LEU A 65 13.39 1.23 -19.69
N ARG A 66 13.63 0.03 -20.25
CA ARG A 66 12.56 -0.77 -20.89
C ARG A 66 11.47 -1.14 -19.89
N GLN A 67 11.84 -1.56 -18.69
CA GLN A 67 10.88 -1.92 -17.65
C GLN A 67 10.04 -0.71 -17.20
N ALA A 68 10.66 0.46 -17.08
CA ALA A 68 10.02 1.73 -16.79
C ALA A 68 9.00 2.11 -17.87
N LEU A 69 9.41 2.09 -19.14
CA LEU A 69 8.52 2.39 -20.27
C LEU A 69 7.33 1.42 -20.34
N ARG A 70 7.56 0.13 -20.15
CA ARG A 70 6.47 -0.87 -20.10
C ARG A 70 5.50 -0.58 -18.96
N THR A 71 6.00 -0.23 -17.79
CA THR A 71 5.16 0.06 -16.62
C THR A 71 4.38 1.36 -16.82
N TYR A 72 5.01 2.39 -17.39
CA TYR A 72 4.38 3.67 -17.70
C TYR A 72 3.24 3.49 -18.71
N THR A 73 3.48 2.75 -19.79
CA THR A 73 2.49 2.53 -20.86
C THR A 73 1.35 1.58 -20.50
N MET A 74 1.50 0.76 -19.46
CA MET A 74 0.42 -0.09 -18.92
C MET A 74 -0.38 0.56 -17.80
N ASN A 75 0.01 1.77 -17.36
CA ASN A 75 -0.74 2.52 -16.36
C ASN A 75 -2.07 3.00 -16.94
N TRP A 76 -3.13 3.00 -16.12
CA TRP A 76 -4.46 3.47 -16.50
C TRP A 76 -4.45 4.91 -17.03
N ARG A 77 -3.57 5.77 -16.50
CA ARG A 77 -3.41 7.15 -16.97
C ARG A 77 -3.00 7.20 -18.44
N TYR A 78 -2.06 6.34 -18.83
CA TYR A 78 -1.56 6.27 -20.21
C TYR A 78 -2.60 5.65 -21.14
N LEU A 79 -3.18 4.52 -20.74
CA LEU A 79 -4.22 3.86 -21.52
C LEU A 79 -5.43 4.77 -21.78
N HIS A 80 -5.75 5.67 -20.85
CA HIS A 80 -6.80 6.68 -21.02
C HIS A 80 -6.43 7.79 -22.04
N GLY A 81 -5.16 8.16 -22.12
CA GLY A 81 -4.65 9.14 -23.09
C GLY A 81 -4.50 8.60 -24.52
N CYS A 82 -4.44 7.28 -24.68
CA CYS A 82 -4.39 6.62 -25.99
C CYS A 82 -5.76 6.58 -26.69
N LYS A 83 -6.22 7.73 -27.19
CA LYS A 83 -7.43 7.86 -28.00
C LYS A 83 -7.10 7.91 -29.49
N GLU A 84 -8.06 7.55 -30.33
CA GLU A 84 -7.93 7.68 -31.78
C GLU A 84 -7.69 9.15 -32.14
N GLY A 85 -6.73 9.40 -33.04
CA GLY A 85 -6.39 10.77 -33.44
C GLY A 85 -5.51 11.52 -32.45
N ALA A 86 -5.13 10.92 -31.32
CA ALA A 86 -4.24 11.56 -30.36
C ALA A 86 -2.82 11.70 -30.93
N ILE A 87 -2.24 12.89 -30.82
CA ILE A 87 -0.89 13.20 -31.29
C ILE A 87 0.13 12.56 -30.34
N ARG A 88 1.08 11.83 -30.93
CA ARG A 88 2.21 11.25 -30.21
C ARG A 88 3.24 12.33 -29.95
N VAL A 89 3.75 12.39 -28.72
CA VAL A 89 4.81 13.32 -28.33
C VAL A 89 6.17 12.63 -28.30
N GLY A 90 7.14 13.27 -28.93
CA GLY A 90 8.56 12.92 -28.87
C GLY A 90 9.23 13.45 -27.60
N LEU A 91 10.54 13.24 -27.49
CA LEU A 91 11.32 13.56 -26.31
C LEU A 91 11.26 15.05 -25.92
N GLN A 92 11.27 15.93 -26.92
CA GLN A 92 11.23 17.38 -26.75
C GLN A 92 9.82 17.97 -26.83
N GLY A 93 8.79 17.12 -26.96
CA GLY A 93 7.40 17.57 -27.15
C GLY A 93 7.00 17.77 -28.62
N GLU A 94 7.83 17.32 -29.57
CA GLU A 94 7.51 17.34 -30.99
C GLU A 94 6.41 16.34 -31.34
N GLU A 95 5.61 16.67 -32.37
CA GLU A 95 4.59 15.77 -32.90
C GLU A 95 5.26 14.64 -33.69
N ALA A 96 5.10 13.41 -33.23
CA ALA A 96 5.79 12.24 -33.74
C ALA A 96 4.82 11.17 -34.28
N GLY A 97 3.76 11.63 -34.95
CA GLY A 97 2.69 10.83 -35.52
C GLY A 97 1.43 10.79 -34.67
N VAL A 98 0.47 9.95 -35.07
CA VAL A 98 -0.86 9.89 -34.48
C VAL A 98 -1.15 8.46 -34.00
N VAL A 99 -1.99 8.32 -32.98
CA VAL A 99 -2.52 7.02 -32.53
C VAL A 99 -3.60 6.55 -33.50
N ASP A 100 -3.38 5.37 -34.07
CA ASP A 100 -4.35 4.72 -34.97
C ASP A 100 -5.57 4.17 -34.20
N ALA A 101 -6.70 4.03 -34.90
CA ALA A 101 -7.95 3.50 -34.36
C ALA A 101 -7.75 2.10 -33.74
N THR A 102 -6.95 1.24 -34.38
CA THR A 102 -6.67 -0.12 -33.88
C THR A 102 -5.93 -0.09 -32.53
N GLN A 103 -4.98 0.83 -32.38
CA GLN A 103 -4.18 1.00 -31.17
C GLN A 103 -5.02 1.61 -30.04
N ALA A 104 -5.88 2.57 -30.36
CA ALA A 104 -6.80 3.16 -29.41
C ALA A 104 -7.82 2.12 -28.90
N ALA A 105 -8.38 1.29 -29.79
CA ALA A 105 -9.29 0.22 -29.42
C ALA A 105 -8.63 -0.80 -28.47
N HIS A 106 -7.40 -1.22 -28.78
CA HIS A 106 -6.64 -2.12 -27.92
C HIS A 106 -6.34 -1.50 -26.54
N ALA A 107 -6.00 -0.21 -26.50
CA ALA A 107 -5.77 0.50 -25.24
C ALA A 107 -7.04 0.58 -24.37
N ALA A 108 -8.19 0.87 -25.00
CA ALA A 108 -9.48 0.91 -24.33
C ALA A 108 -9.88 -0.47 -23.77
N GLN A 109 -9.66 -1.54 -24.54
CA GLN A 109 -9.90 -2.91 -24.08
C GLN A 109 -9.00 -3.28 -22.89
N THR A 110 -7.69 -3.01 -22.99
CA THR A 110 -6.72 -3.26 -21.91
C THR A 110 -7.11 -2.51 -20.64
N LEU A 111 -7.62 -1.28 -20.76
CA LEU A 111 -8.09 -0.49 -19.62
C LEU A 111 -9.34 -1.10 -18.97
N ALA A 112 -10.29 -1.59 -19.77
CA ALA A 112 -11.47 -2.27 -19.25
C ALA A 112 -11.09 -3.56 -18.50
N ASP A 113 -10.23 -4.39 -19.10
CA ASP A 113 -9.76 -5.65 -18.49
C ASP A 113 -8.98 -5.40 -17.20
N ALA A 114 -8.10 -4.40 -17.19
CA ALA A 114 -7.32 -4.05 -16.01
C ALA A 114 -8.20 -3.50 -14.87
N LYS A 115 -9.25 -2.73 -15.18
CA LYS A 115 -10.22 -2.28 -14.20
C LYS A 115 -11.03 -3.44 -13.62
N ALA A 116 -11.49 -4.37 -14.46
CA ALA A 116 -12.22 -5.56 -14.01
C ALA A 116 -11.37 -6.41 -13.07
N ALA A 117 -10.14 -6.74 -13.47
CA ALA A 117 -9.19 -7.50 -12.65
C ALA A 117 -8.88 -6.81 -11.31
N TYR A 118 -8.76 -5.46 -11.30
CA TYR A 118 -8.54 -4.71 -10.07
C TYR A 118 -9.74 -4.78 -9.12
N VAL A 119 -10.97 -4.68 -9.63
CA VAL A 119 -12.19 -4.79 -8.83
C VAL A 119 -12.29 -6.17 -8.19
N GLU A 120 -12.02 -7.23 -8.94
CA GLU A 120 -12.03 -8.61 -8.44
C GLU A 120 -10.96 -8.82 -7.35
N LYS A 121 -9.72 -8.42 -7.62
CA LYS A 121 -8.61 -8.54 -6.66
C LYS A 121 -8.91 -7.76 -5.38
N ARG A 122 -9.43 -6.54 -5.49
CA ARG A 122 -9.82 -5.73 -4.32
C ARG A 122 -10.99 -6.34 -3.55
N ALA A 123 -11.92 -6.99 -4.23
CA ALA A 123 -13.00 -7.72 -3.57
C ALA A 123 -12.49 -8.94 -2.79
N GLN A 124 -11.52 -9.68 -3.34
CA GLN A 124 -10.85 -10.79 -2.63
C GLN A 124 -10.07 -10.29 -1.40
N GLN A 125 -9.25 -9.25 -1.56
CA GLN A 125 -8.50 -8.64 -0.45
C GLN A 125 -9.42 -8.16 0.67
N ARG A 126 -10.52 -7.46 0.35
CA ARG A 126 -11.50 -7.04 1.37
C ARG A 126 -12.14 -8.22 2.11
N LYS A 127 -12.39 -9.34 1.42
CA LYS A 127 -12.92 -10.56 2.07
C LYS A 127 -11.89 -11.14 3.04
N GLU A 128 -10.61 -11.17 2.66
CA GLU A 128 -9.52 -11.66 3.50
C GLU A 128 -9.26 -10.75 4.71
N GLU A 129 -9.18 -9.44 4.50
CA GLU A 129 -9.05 -8.42 5.55
C GLU A 129 -10.22 -8.51 6.55
N ARG A 130 -11.46 -8.63 6.05
CA ARG A 130 -12.64 -8.79 6.89
C ARG A 130 -12.58 -10.08 7.72
N LYS A 131 -12.18 -11.21 7.12
CA LYS A 131 -11.98 -12.48 7.84
C LYS A 131 -10.88 -12.35 8.90
N ALA A 132 -9.76 -11.71 8.57
CA ALA A 132 -8.66 -11.48 9.50
C ALA A 132 -9.09 -10.62 10.68
N PHE A 133 -9.82 -9.53 10.41
CA PHE A 133 -10.36 -8.63 11.42
C PHE A 133 -11.31 -9.34 12.39
N PHE A 134 -12.29 -10.10 11.89
CA PHE A 134 -13.20 -10.86 12.76
C PHE A 134 -12.48 -11.95 13.55
N LYS A 135 -11.48 -12.62 12.96
CA LYS A 135 -10.65 -13.60 13.67
C LYS A 135 -9.84 -12.95 14.80
N GLN A 136 -9.32 -11.75 14.58
CA GLN A 136 -8.59 -11.00 15.60
C GLN A 136 -9.51 -10.55 16.73
N GLN A 137 -10.69 -9.98 16.42
CA GLN A 137 -11.69 -9.63 17.44
C GLN A 137 -12.12 -10.84 18.27
N ALA A 138 -12.41 -11.98 17.63
CA ALA A 138 -12.81 -13.18 18.36
C ALA A 138 -11.72 -13.69 19.32
N LYS A 139 -10.44 -13.60 18.91
CA LYS A 139 -9.31 -13.94 19.78
C LYS A 139 -9.20 -12.98 20.97
N GLU A 140 -9.35 -11.69 20.74
CA GLU A 140 -9.28 -10.67 21.79
C GLU A 140 -10.42 -10.81 22.80
N GLN A 141 -11.66 -11.01 22.32
CA GLN A 141 -12.81 -11.29 23.18
C GLN A 141 -12.63 -12.56 24.01
N ASN A 142 -12.11 -13.63 23.41
CA ASN A 142 -11.81 -14.87 24.14
C ASN A 142 -10.69 -14.69 25.18
N MET A 143 -9.65 -13.90 24.86
CA MET A 143 -8.60 -13.56 25.81
C MET A 143 -9.18 -12.78 26.99
N LYS A 144 -9.97 -11.73 26.73
CA LYS A 144 -10.62 -10.92 27.76
C LYS A 144 -11.50 -11.76 28.68
N LYS A 145 -12.36 -12.62 28.11
CA LYS A 145 -13.18 -13.57 28.88
C LYS A 145 -12.34 -14.50 29.76
N ARG A 146 -11.20 -15.00 29.27
CA ARG A 146 -10.29 -15.85 30.06
C ARG A 146 -9.62 -15.08 31.20
N LEU A 147 -9.22 -13.83 30.98
CA LEU A 147 -8.64 -12.98 32.01
C LEU A 147 -9.67 -12.65 33.10
N GLU A 148 -10.88 -12.26 32.72
CA GLU A 148 -12.00 -12.00 33.65
C GLU A 148 -12.36 -13.23 34.46
N ALA A 149 -12.40 -14.43 33.85
CA ALA A 149 -12.66 -15.68 34.56
C ALA A 149 -11.55 -16.03 35.56
N LYS A 150 -10.28 -15.70 35.22
CA LYS A 150 -9.14 -15.93 36.12
C LYS A 150 -9.16 -14.97 37.31
N GLN A 151 -9.48 -13.69 37.07
CA GLN A 151 -9.68 -12.70 38.14
C GLN A 151 -10.81 -13.12 39.08
N LYS A 152 -11.99 -13.48 38.57
CA LYS A 152 -13.10 -13.94 39.42
C LYS A 152 -12.74 -15.15 40.30
N LYS A 153 -11.95 -16.10 39.79
CA LYS A 153 -11.47 -17.24 40.58
C LYS A 153 -10.51 -16.80 41.69
N GLN A 154 -9.62 -15.86 41.37
CA GLN A 154 -8.65 -15.32 42.32
C GLN A 154 -9.37 -14.52 43.42
N ASP A 155 -10.28 -13.61 43.06
CA ASP A 155 -11.08 -12.82 44.00
C ASP A 155 -11.88 -13.71 44.96
N ARG A 156 -12.51 -14.77 44.42
CA ARG A 156 -13.27 -15.74 45.24
C ARG A 156 -12.37 -16.51 46.21
N SER A 157 -11.15 -16.84 45.81
CA SER A 157 -10.19 -17.52 46.71
C SER A 157 -9.67 -16.58 47.80
N VAL A 158 -9.45 -15.30 47.48
CA VAL A 158 -9.06 -14.27 48.45
C VAL A 158 -10.20 -14.03 49.44
N GLN A 159 -11.45 -13.90 48.97
CA GLN A 159 -12.62 -13.76 49.83
C GLN A 159 -12.78 -14.95 50.79
N ALA A 160 -12.67 -16.18 50.31
CA ALA A 160 -12.74 -17.37 51.16
C ALA A 160 -11.62 -17.41 52.22
N SER A 161 -10.41 -16.94 51.87
CA SER A 161 -9.31 -16.84 52.82
C SER A 161 -9.56 -15.78 53.91
N LEU A 162 -10.13 -14.63 53.54
CA LEU A 162 -10.49 -13.56 54.47
C LEU A 162 -11.62 -13.98 55.41
N GLU A 163 -12.64 -14.67 54.90
CA GLU A 163 -13.72 -15.24 55.72
C GLU A 163 -13.17 -16.25 56.73
N SER A 164 -12.26 -17.14 56.31
CA SER A 164 -11.64 -18.12 57.21
C SER A 164 -10.77 -17.49 58.31
N LEU A 165 -10.09 -16.38 58.01
CA LEU A 165 -9.31 -15.61 58.99
C LEU A 165 -10.24 -14.93 60.00
N ALA A 166 -11.32 -14.31 59.54
CA ALA A 166 -12.32 -13.68 60.40
C ALA A 166 -13.03 -14.70 61.33
N GLU A 167 -13.30 -15.91 60.85
CA GLU A 167 -13.85 -16.98 61.68
C GLU A 167 -12.87 -17.50 62.74
N LEU A 168 -11.58 -17.53 62.43
CA LEU A 168 -10.53 -17.87 63.40
C LEU A 168 -10.41 -16.82 64.51
N GLU A 169 -10.42 -15.53 64.17
CA GLU A 169 -10.40 -14.43 65.15
C GLU A 169 -11.60 -14.50 66.11
N ASN A 170 -12.80 -14.79 65.60
CA ASN A 170 -14.00 -14.97 66.43
C ASN A 170 -13.93 -16.19 67.36
N LYS A 171 -13.25 -17.29 66.97
CA LYS A 171 -13.04 -18.46 67.82
C LYS A 171 -12.02 -18.21 68.93
N PHE A 172 -10.96 -17.45 68.67
CA PHE A 172 -9.95 -17.12 69.69
C PHE A 172 -10.38 -15.96 70.62
N GLY A 173 -11.33 -15.11 70.21
CA GLY A 173 -11.89 -14.05 71.05
C GLY A 173 -12.79 -14.55 72.19
N LYS A 174 -13.42 -15.74 72.06
CA LYS A 174 -14.41 -16.25 73.02
C LYS A 174 -13.84 -16.92 74.29
N GLY A 175 -12.51 -16.93 74.45
CA GLY A 175 -11.81 -17.57 75.57
C GLY A 175 -11.29 -16.63 76.66
N LYS A 176 -11.56 -15.32 76.57
CA LYS A 176 -10.97 -14.30 77.46
C LYS A 176 -11.87 -13.78 78.58
N ASP A 177 -13.00 -14.43 78.88
CA ASP A 177 -13.84 -14.07 80.03
C ASP A 177 -14.09 -15.31 80.90
N LYS A 178 -13.16 -15.62 81.81
CA LYS A 178 -13.38 -16.37 83.08
C LYS A 178 -12.03 -16.68 83.73
N ARG A 179 -11.51 -15.71 84.47
CA ARG A 179 -10.66 -15.89 85.66
C ARG A 179 -10.80 -14.59 86.46
N GLY A 180 -11.95 -14.47 87.12
CA GLY A 180 -12.14 -13.64 88.31
C GLY A 180 -12.04 -14.54 89.53
#